data_AF-A0A5N8H944-F1
#
_entry.id   AF-A0A5N8H944-F1
#
_cell.length_a   1.000
_cell.length_b   1.000
_cell.length_c   1.000
_cell.angle_alpha   90.00
_cell.angle_beta   90.00
_cell.angle_gamma   90.00
#
_symmetry.space_group_name_H-M   'P 1'
#
loop_
_entity.id
_entity.type
_entity.pdbx_description
1 polymer ?
#
loop_
_entity_poly.entity_id
_entity_poly.type
_entity_poly.pdbx_seq_one_letter_code
_entity_poly.pdbx_strand_id
1 'polypeptide(L)'
;MSKKFTKTILSSAVAGLLLVSGGAMAEIVTHKISDKYYFQLNTENNHASIRDNSNKMVIGPFDVNTGKVTSVNMTEVMAKLKNAPKDPDGSIQSSFNKYQNELVYSIYVPQLSPDNIGRINEKEVESVKSLIEKSKNVITTKNADLYNSIVMNGGSANIALDLISRGDSSQSQIYADTAKKINDINEGKAVGTSFALDREGKITLNERESSGDRESVKNVVAGLVDDTTVSVAEDGSLTMDRSTSNTKRVNEALVDLDKSVKDRTTVGMNSDGSLTTAEGAAKTVAVSEGLVSLSGRTDRIDAAVGAIDGRVTRNTQS
;
A
#
# COMPACT_ATOMS: atom_id res chain seq x y z
N MET A 1 -39.81 18.73 -36.86
CA MET A 1 -38.50 19.28 -36.45
C MET A 1 -37.44 18.81 -37.42
N SER A 2 -36.64 19.73 -38.00
CA SER A 2 -35.52 19.29 -38.84
C SER A 2 -34.48 18.57 -37.97
N LYS A 3 -33.94 17.45 -38.45
CA LYS A 3 -32.92 16.65 -37.70
C LYS A 3 -31.70 17.49 -37.28
N LYS A 4 -31.44 18.62 -37.96
CA LYS A 4 -30.36 19.57 -37.67
C LYS A 4 -30.68 20.49 -36.48
N PHE A 5 -31.95 20.89 -36.29
CA PHE A 5 -32.37 21.76 -35.19
C PHE A 5 -32.33 21.02 -33.83
N THR A 6 -32.77 19.77 -33.82
CA THR A 6 -32.81 18.92 -32.61
C THR A 6 -31.42 18.47 -32.14
N LYS A 7 -30.45 18.25 -33.04
CA LYS A 7 -29.08 17.84 -32.67
C LYS A 7 -28.21 18.99 -32.17
N THR A 8 -28.32 20.17 -32.80
CA THR A 8 -27.43 21.30 -32.52
C THR A 8 -27.79 21.98 -31.19
N ILE A 9 -29.08 22.25 -30.95
CA ILE A 9 -29.53 22.91 -29.73
C ILE A 9 -29.38 21.99 -28.51
N LEU A 10 -29.62 20.68 -28.66
CA LEU A 10 -29.57 19.77 -27.52
C LEU A 10 -28.13 19.41 -27.11
N SER A 11 -27.20 19.32 -28.06
CA SER A 11 -25.77 19.11 -27.75
C SER A 11 -25.11 20.35 -27.13
N SER A 12 -25.51 21.57 -27.53
CA SER A 12 -24.99 22.80 -26.94
C SER A 12 -25.66 23.15 -25.62
N ALA A 13 -26.96 22.86 -25.47
CA ALA A 13 -27.67 23.03 -24.21
C ALA A 13 -27.13 22.08 -23.16
N VAL A 14 -27.05 20.76 -23.42
CA VAL A 14 -26.59 19.81 -22.41
C VAL A 14 -25.14 20.08 -21.96
N ALA A 15 -24.26 20.49 -22.88
CA ALA A 15 -22.89 20.91 -22.54
C ALA A 15 -22.86 22.21 -21.70
N GLY A 16 -23.76 23.17 -21.99
CA GLY A 16 -23.93 24.37 -21.17
C GLY A 16 -24.57 24.09 -19.80
N LEU A 17 -25.31 22.99 -19.66
CA LEU A 17 -26.14 22.65 -18.49
C LEU A 17 -25.38 21.97 -17.38
N LEU A 18 -24.48 21.09 -17.78
CA LEU A 18 -23.60 20.41 -16.85
C LEU A 18 -22.64 21.40 -16.13
N LEU A 19 -22.60 22.66 -16.57
CA LEU A 19 -21.77 23.73 -16.02
C LEU A 19 -22.52 24.75 -15.15
N VAL A 20 -23.87 24.76 -15.09
CA VAL A 20 -24.61 25.81 -14.36
C VAL A 20 -24.86 25.40 -12.91
N SER A 21 -23.81 25.31 -12.11
CA SER A 21 -23.93 25.31 -10.65
C SER A 21 -22.93 26.23 -9.93
N GLY A 22 -22.08 26.98 -10.65
CA GLY A 22 -21.30 28.07 -10.08
C GLY A 22 -22.14 29.35 -10.05
N GLY A 23 -22.39 29.91 -8.86
CA GLY A 23 -22.85 31.29 -8.72
C GLY A 23 -21.86 32.25 -9.40
N ALA A 24 -22.26 33.49 -9.61
CA ALA A 24 -21.52 34.52 -10.38
C ALA A 24 -20.14 34.94 -9.80
N MET A 25 -19.54 34.15 -8.89
CA MET A 25 -18.34 34.49 -8.12
C MET A 25 -17.29 33.36 -8.07
N ALA A 26 -17.42 32.30 -8.87
CA ALA A 26 -16.45 31.20 -8.83
C ALA A 26 -15.08 31.62 -9.39
N GLU A 27 -14.01 31.41 -8.62
CA GLU A 27 -12.64 31.62 -9.08
C GLU A 27 -12.29 30.58 -10.15
N ILE A 28 -11.93 31.07 -11.35
CA ILE A 28 -11.55 30.23 -12.48
C ILE A 28 -10.05 30.32 -12.70
N VAL A 29 -9.35 29.22 -12.47
CA VAL A 29 -7.93 29.10 -12.78
C VAL A 29 -7.76 28.59 -14.20
N THR A 30 -6.95 29.29 -14.99
CA THR A 30 -6.69 28.94 -16.40
C THR A 30 -5.22 28.57 -16.61
N HIS A 31 -4.97 27.44 -17.27
CA HIS A 31 -3.63 26.98 -17.64
C HIS A 31 -3.57 26.70 -19.14
N LYS A 32 -2.54 27.23 -19.81
CA LYS A 32 -2.31 26.95 -21.23
C LYS A 32 -1.80 25.52 -21.40
N ILE A 33 -2.44 24.74 -22.28
CA ILE A 33 -1.97 23.40 -22.69
C ILE A 33 -1.13 23.53 -23.96
N SER A 34 -1.64 24.25 -24.95
CA SER A 34 -0.95 24.54 -26.20
C SER A 34 -1.44 25.86 -26.81
N ASP A 35 -1.00 26.18 -28.03
CA ASP A 35 -1.56 27.29 -28.80
C ASP A 35 -2.99 27.04 -29.27
N LYS A 36 -3.55 25.84 -29.09
CA LYS A 36 -4.94 25.53 -29.48
C LYS A 36 -5.88 25.35 -28.30
N TYR A 37 -5.33 24.97 -27.14
CA TYR A 37 -6.10 24.51 -26.00
C TYR A 37 -5.63 25.11 -24.70
N TYR A 38 -6.58 25.38 -23.82
CA TYR A 38 -6.33 25.71 -22.43
C TYR A 38 -7.30 24.97 -21.51
N PHE A 39 -6.81 24.73 -20.31
CA PHE A 39 -7.54 24.13 -19.20
C PHE A 39 -8.17 25.24 -18.34
N GLN A 40 -9.41 25.04 -17.92
CA GLN A 40 -10.12 25.89 -16.96
C GLN A 40 -10.63 25.05 -15.81
N LEU A 41 -10.26 25.41 -14.58
CA LEU A 41 -10.74 24.81 -13.34
C LEU A 41 -11.61 25.80 -12.59
N ASN A 42 -12.79 25.37 -12.20
CA ASN A 42 -13.58 26.02 -11.16
C ASN A 42 -13.13 25.46 -9.79
N THR A 43 -12.51 26.30 -8.97
CA THR A 43 -11.95 25.88 -7.68
C THR A 43 -13.01 25.62 -6.61
N GLU A 44 -14.25 26.11 -6.78
CA GLU A 44 -15.32 25.91 -5.80
C GLU A 44 -15.89 24.49 -5.83
N ASN A 45 -15.94 23.87 -7.02
CA ASN A 45 -16.59 22.57 -7.21
C ASN A 45 -15.66 21.51 -7.81
N ASN A 46 -14.37 21.79 -7.98
CA ASN A 46 -13.37 20.89 -8.57
C ASN A 46 -13.71 20.40 -9.98
N HIS A 47 -14.60 21.09 -10.70
CA HIS A 47 -14.89 20.75 -12.09
C HIS A 47 -14.03 21.57 -13.03
N ALA A 48 -13.48 20.89 -14.02
CA ALA A 48 -12.69 21.50 -15.06
C ALA A 48 -13.28 21.25 -16.46
N SER A 49 -12.77 22.02 -17.41
CA SER A 49 -13.02 21.86 -18.83
C SER A 49 -11.75 22.19 -19.61
N ILE A 50 -11.60 21.57 -20.78
CA ILE A 50 -10.60 21.96 -21.76
C ILE A 50 -11.32 22.69 -22.88
N ARG A 51 -10.85 23.88 -23.20
CA ARG A 51 -11.43 24.77 -24.20
C ARG A 51 -10.45 25.07 -25.31
N ASP A 52 -11.00 25.34 -26.49
CA ASP A 52 -10.22 25.89 -27.59
C ASP A 52 -10.01 27.41 -27.44
N ASN A 53 -9.16 27.99 -28.29
CA ASN A 53 -8.90 29.44 -28.32
C ASN A 53 -10.14 30.31 -28.58
N SER A 54 -11.24 29.74 -29.09
CA SER A 54 -12.51 30.45 -29.28
C SER A 54 -13.39 30.37 -28.02
N ASN A 55 -12.82 29.92 -26.90
CA ASN A 55 -13.50 29.68 -25.62
C ASN A 55 -14.61 28.63 -25.69
N LYS A 56 -14.60 27.78 -26.72
CA LYS A 56 -15.56 26.69 -26.84
C LYS A 56 -15.05 25.49 -26.04
N MET A 57 -15.90 24.92 -25.21
CA MET A 57 -15.60 23.68 -24.49
C MET A 57 -15.45 22.52 -25.48
N VAL A 58 -14.31 21.84 -25.38
CA VAL A 58 -13.95 20.69 -26.21
C VAL A 58 -14.01 19.40 -25.42
N ILE A 59 -13.58 19.44 -24.15
CA ILE A 59 -13.71 18.33 -23.19
C ILE A 59 -14.30 18.89 -21.90
N GLY A 60 -15.32 18.21 -21.36
CA GLY A 60 -15.88 18.50 -20.05
C GLY A 60 -17.40 18.66 -20.04
N PRO A 61 -17.97 18.99 -18.87
CA PRO A 61 -17.24 19.14 -17.60
C PRO A 61 -16.69 17.81 -17.09
N PHE A 62 -15.60 17.87 -16.33
CA PHE A 62 -15.03 16.70 -15.65
C PHE A 62 -14.52 17.07 -14.26
N ASP A 63 -14.60 16.11 -13.35
CA ASP A 63 -14.06 16.25 -11.99
C ASP A 63 -12.56 15.94 -12.00
N VAL A 64 -11.74 16.91 -11.61
CA VAL A 64 -10.26 16.77 -11.62
C VAL A 64 -9.75 15.80 -10.57
N ASN A 65 -10.52 15.53 -9.51
CA ASN A 65 -10.14 14.60 -8.45
C ASN A 65 -10.35 13.14 -8.88
N THR A 66 -11.22 12.90 -9.84
CA THR A 66 -11.57 11.55 -10.28
C THR A 66 -11.24 11.28 -11.74
N GLY A 67 -10.97 12.30 -12.55
CA GLY A 67 -10.81 12.17 -14.01
C GLY A 67 -12.08 11.71 -14.73
N LYS A 68 -13.24 11.90 -14.11
CA LYS A 68 -14.54 11.50 -14.66
C LYS A 68 -15.19 12.64 -15.41
N VAL A 69 -15.50 12.41 -16.68
CA VAL A 69 -16.21 13.33 -17.55
C VAL A 69 -17.71 13.09 -17.42
N THR A 70 -18.46 14.15 -17.18
CA THR A 70 -19.91 14.10 -17.16
C THR A 70 -20.46 14.03 -18.58
N SER A 71 -21.34 13.07 -18.85
CA SER A 71 -21.87 12.80 -20.19
C SER A 71 -23.34 12.40 -20.14
N VAL A 72 -23.97 12.39 -21.32
CA VAL A 72 -25.32 11.89 -21.54
C VAL A 72 -25.36 11.04 -22.81
N ASN A 73 -26.30 10.10 -22.86
CA ASN A 73 -26.64 9.40 -24.10
C ASN A 73 -27.85 10.08 -24.73
N MET A 74 -27.67 10.66 -25.92
CA MET A 74 -28.73 11.42 -26.58
C MET A 74 -29.95 10.56 -26.95
N THR A 75 -29.77 9.26 -27.16
CA THR A 75 -30.89 8.34 -27.42
C THR A 75 -31.75 8.18 -26.17
N GLU A 76 -31.14 8.04 -24.99
CA GLU A 76 -31.84 7.97 -23.71
C GLU A 76 -32.56 9.29 -23.39
N VAL A 77 -31.90 10.42 -23.62
CA VAL A 77 -32.50 11.75 -23.44
C VAL A 77 -33.74 11.89 -24.32
N MET A 78 -33.64 11.60 -25.62
CA MET A 78 -34.79 11.72 -26.54
C MET A 78 -35.93 10.76 -26.16
N ALA A 79 -35.60 9.53 -25.78
CA ALA A 79 -36.60 8.55 -25.36
C ALA A 79 -37.35 9.00 -24.10
N LYS A 80 -36.64 9.56 -23.12
CA LYS A 80 -37.22 10.08 -21.88
C LYS A 80 -38.09 11.31 -22.15
N LEU A 81 -37.57 12.28 -22.90
CA LEU A 81 -38.27 13.54 -23.19
C LEU A 81 -39.49 13.37 -24.09
N LYS A 82 -39.48 12.39 -25.02
CA LYS A 82 -40.66 12.06 -25.84
C LYS A 82 -41.86 11.63 -25.01
N ASN A 83 -41.61 10.93 -23.89
CA ASN A 83 -42.64 10.36 -23.03
C ASN A 83 -42.95 11.26 -21.82
N ALA A 84 -42.21 12.35 -21.64
CA ALA A 84 -42.40 13.29 -20.54
C ALA A 84 -43.66 14.16 -20.78
N PRO A 85 -44.38 14.55 -19.71
CA PRO A 85 -45.35 15.63 -19.79
C PRO A 85 -44.70 16.89 -20.38
N LYS A 86 -45.40 17.58 -21.28
CA LYS A 86 -44.89 18.84 -21.86
C LYS A 86 -44.70 19.86 -20.75
N ASP A 87 -43.51 20.43 -20.65
CA ASP A 87 -43.32 21.54 -19.73
C ASP A 87 -44.12 22.76 -20.19
N PRO A 88 -44.65 23.56 -19.24
CA PRO A 88 -45.45 24.75 -19.55
C PRO A 88 -44.71 25.79 -20.40
N ASP A 89 -43.37 25.86 -20.28
CA ASP A 89 -42.50 26.79 -21.01
C ASP A 89 -42.03 26.23 -22.37
N GLY A 90 -42.28 24.95 -22.65
CA GLY A 90 -41.83 24.25 -23.85
C GLY A 90 -40.31 24.18 -24.04
N SER A 91 -39.53 24.55 -23.03
CA SER A 91 -38.08 24.60 -23.15
C SER A 91 -37.50 23.19 -22.95
N ILE A 92 -36.71 22.72 -23.93
CA ILE A 92 -36.03 21.42 -23.80
C ILE A 92 -35.11 21.41 -22.56
N GLN A 93 -34.69 22.60 -22.17
CA GLN A 93 -33.87 22.90 -21.02
C GLN A 93 -34.52 22.52 -19.68
N SER A 94 -35.72 23.06 -19.43
CA SER A 94 -36.51 22.72 -18.25
C SER A 94 -36.75 21.22 -18.18
N SER A 95 -37.10 20.62 -19.33
CA SER A 95 -37.45 19.21 -19.37
C SER A 95 -36.24 18.32 -19.10
N PHE A 96 -35.06 18.66 -19.61
CA PHE A 96 -33.84 17.92 -19.27
C PHE A 96 -33.48 18.05 -17.79
N ASN A 97 -33.52 19.26 -17.22
CA ASN A 97 -33.18 19.49 -15.81
C ASN A 97 -34.01 18.63 -14.85
N LYS A 98 -35.28 18.41 -15.18
CA LYS A 98 -36.17 17.53 -14.40
C LYS A 98 -35.74 16.07 -14.36
N TYR A 99 -35.10 15.58 -15.43
CA TYR A 99 -34.68 14.18 -15.57
C TYR A 99 -33.16 14.01 -15.54
N GLN A 100 -32.40 15.05 -15.20
CA GLN A 100 -30.94 15.05 -15.27
C GLN A 100 -30.33 13.90 -14.46
N ASN A 101 -30.82 13.67 -13.24
CA ASN A 101 -30.32 12.61 -12.36
C ASN A 101 -30.53 11.19 -12.91
N GLU A 102 -31.44 11.01 -13.89
CA GLU A 102 -31.69 9.73 -14.55
C GLU A 102 -30.96 9.58 -15.89
N LEU A 103 -30.39 10.66 -16.42
CA LEU A 103 -29.86 10.72 -17.79
C LEU A 103 -28.36 10.99 -17.84
N VAL A 104 -27.82 11.57 -16.77
CA VAL A 104 -26.40 11.89 -16.64
C VAL A 104 -25.66 10.70 -16.05
N TYR A 105 -24.54 10.39 -16.66
CA TYR A 105 -23.56 9.44 -16.15
C TYR A 105 -22.16 10.00 -16.28
N SER A 106 -21.21 9.33 -15.65
CA SER A 106 -19.79 9.72 -15.68
C SER A 106 -18.96 8.69 -16.42
N ILE A 107 -17.98 9.16 -17.20
CA ILE A 107 -17.02 8.34 -17.94
C ILE A 107 -15.63 8.62 -17.40
N TYR A 108 -14.95 7.60 -16.88
CA TYR A 108 -13.56 7.71 -16.47
C TYR A 108 -12.63 7.82 -17.69
N VAL A 109 -11.73 8.81 -17.65
CA VAL A 109 -10.71 9.05 -18.65
C VAL A 109 -9.35 9.18 -17.95
N PRO A 110 -8.44 8.18 -18.09
CA PRO A 110 -7.18 8.16 -17.35
C PRO A 110 -6.32 9.41 -17.54
N GLN A 111 -6.33 10.02 -18.72
CA GLN A 111 -5.56 11.24 -19.02
C GLN A 111 -6.04 12.47 -18.24
N LEU A 112 -7.28 12.43 -17.72
CA LEU A 112 -7.86 13.51 -16.92
C LEU A 112 -7.77 13.22 -15.41
N SER A 113 -7.15 12.11 -15.00
CA SER A 113 -6.96 11.78 -13.58
C SER A 113 -6.04 12.77 -12.88
N PRO A 114 -6.08 12.86 -11.53
CA PRO A 114 -5.19 13.74 -10.76
C PRO A 114 -3.71 13.57 -11.13
N ASP A 115 -3.28 12.32 -11.37
CA ASP A 115 -1.89 11.98 -11.64
C ASP A 115 -1.42 12.42 -13.04
N ASN A 116 -2.36 12.60 -13.98
CA ASN A 116 -2.07 12.78 -15.40
C ASN A 116 -2.48 14.15 -15.93
N ILE A 117 -3.50 14.79 -15.36
CA ILE A 117 -4.07 16.04 -15.90
C ILE A 117 -3.04 17.17 -15.98
N GLY A 118 -2.10 17.23 -15.04
CA GLY A 118 -1.02 18.22 -15.04
C GLY A 118 0.02 18.03 -16.16
N ARG A 119 0.00 16.90 -16.88
CA ARG A 119 0.94 16.55 -17.95
C ARG A 119 0.28 16.44 -19.33
N ILE A 120 -1.02 16.74 -19.42
CA ILE A 120 -1.78 16.57 -20.66
C ILE A 120 -1.23 17.49 -21.76
N ASN A 121 -1.04 16.95 -22.96
CA ASN A 121 -0.62 17.70 -24.14
C ASN A 121 -1.70 17.71 -25.24
N GLU A 122 -1.47 18.49 -26.30
CA GLU A 122 -2.41 18.65 -27.43
C GLU A 122 -2.84 17.33 -28.08
N LYS A 123 -1.90 16.37 -28.26
CA LYS A 123 -2.21 15.07 -28.87
C LYS A 123 -3.12 14.24 -27.97
N GLU A 124 -2.92 14.31 -26.67
CA GLU A 124 -3.75 13.64 -25.68
C GLU A 124 -5.14 14.27 -25.60
N VAL A 125 -5.24 15.60 -25.69
CA VAL A 125 -6.52 16.31 -25.80
C VAL A 125 -7.33 15.79 -26.99
N GLU A 126 -6.74 15.69 -28.19
CA GLU A 126 -7.46 15.15 -29.36
C GLU A 126 -7.86 13.68 -29.18
N SER A 127 -7.00 12.89 -28.54
CA SER A 127 -7.28 11.47 -28.27
C SER A 127 -8.45 11.32 -27.28
N VAL A 128 -8.46 12.10 -26.21
CA VAL A 128 -9.54 12.15 -25.20
C VAL A 128 -10.84 12.62 -25.82
N LYS A 129 -10.80 13.70 -26.62
CA LYS A 129 -11.96 14.20 -27.36
C LYS A 129 -12.55 13.12 -28.26
N SER A 130 -11.71 12.41 -29.03
CA SER A 130 -12.18 11.31 -29.87
C SER A 130 -12.78 10.17 -29.06
N LEU A 131 -12.20 9.84 -27.90
CA LEU A 131 -12.71 8.80 -27.01
C LEU A 131 -14.11 9.18 -26.50
N ILE A 132 -14.27 10.39 -25.95
CA ILE A 132 -15.54 10.89 -25.42
C ILE A 132 -16.63 10.89 -26.50
N GLU A 133 -16.31 11.32 -27.72
CA GLU A 133 -17.28 11.30 -28.84
C GLU A 133 -17.72 9.89 -29.23
N LYS A 134 -16.83 8.90 -29.18
CA LYS A 134 -17.21 7.50 -29.37
C LYS A 134 -18.09 7.01 -28.21
N SER A 135 -17.68 7.31 -26.98
CA SER A 135 -18.38 6.89 -25.77
C SER A 135 -19.82 7.41 -25.70
N LYS A 136 -20.08 8.66 -26.10
CA LYS A 136 -21.44 9.25 -26.10
C LYS A 136 -22.49 8.44 -26.88
N ASN A 137 -22.05 7.69 -27.91
CA ASN A 137 -22.95 6.90 -28.75
C ASN A 137 -23.14 5.46 -28.25
N VAL A 138 -22.24 4.98 -27.39
CA VAL A 138 -22.16 3.57 -26.96
C VAL A 138 -22.57 3.42 -25.50
N ILE A 139 -22.07 4.32 -24.66
CA ILE A 139 -22.30 4.29 -23.22
C ILE A 139 -23.68 4.86 -22.92
N THR A 140 -24.39 4.18 -22.04
CA THR A 140 -25.69 4.53 -21.48
C THR A 140 -25.58 4.56 -19.96
N THR A 141 -26.60 5.10 -19.31
CA THR A 141 -26.72 5.04 -17.84
C THR A 141 -26.62 3.62 -17.28
N LYS A 142 -27.00 2.59 -18.05
CA LYS A 142 -26.97 1.19 -17.62
C LYS A 142 -25.60 0.52 -17.67
N ASN A 143 -24.69 0.98 -18.53
CA ASN A 143 -23.41 0.32 -18.79
C ASN A 143 -22.18 1.19 -18.46
N ALA A 144 -22.40 2.44 -18.03
CA ALA A 144 -21.33 3.35 -17.62
C ALA A 144 -20.45 2.77 -16.50
N ASP A 145 -21.05 2.11 -15.50
CA ASP A 145 -20.32 1.51 -14.39
C ASP A 145 -19.40 0.37 -14.84
N LEU A 146 -19.86 -0.46 -15.80
CA LEU A 146 -19.03 -1.53 -16.36
C LEU A 146 -17.84 -0.96 -17.13
N TYR A 147 -18.07 0.05 -17.98
CA TYR A 147 -16.98 0.76 -18.66
C TYR A 147 -15.99 1.35 -17.65
N ASN A 148 -16.48 2.07 -16.63
CA ASN A 148 -15.64 2.70 -15.62
C ASN A 148 -14.81 1.67 -14.85
N SER A 149 -15.42 0.56 -14.45
CA SER A 149 -14.73 -0.55 -13.78
C SER A 149 -13.58 -1.08 -14.64
N ILE A 150 -13.82 -1.33 -15.93
CA ILE A 150 -12.78 -1.81 -16.85
C ILE A 150 -11.61 -0.83 -16.92
N VAL A 151 -11.89 0.46 -17.19
CA VAL A 151 -10.84 1.44 -17.45
C VAL A 151 -10.10 1.87 -16.19
N MET A 152 -10.80 1.98 -15.04
CA MET A 152 -10.17 2.27 -13.75
C MET A 152 -9.24 1.13 -13.31
N ASN A 153 -9.53 -0.10 -13.71
CA ASN A 153 -8.66 -1.26 -13.47
C ASN A 153 -7.58 -1.44 -14.57
N GLY A 154 -7.23 -0.37 -15.30
CA GLY A 154 -6.18 -0.40 -16.32
C GLY A 154 -6.57 -1.06 -17.65
N GLY A 155 -7.84 -1.45 -17.83
CA GLY A 155 -8.35 -1.97 -19.09
C GLY A 155 -8.42 -0.91 -20.20
N SER A 156 -8.36 -1.36 -21.45
CA SER A 156 -8.41 -0.46 -22.61
C SER A 156 -9.83 0.07 -22.84
N ALA A 157 -9.96 1.40 -22.82
CA ALA A 157 -11.22 2.08 -23.09
C ALA A 157 -11.81 1.73 -24.47
N ASN A 158 -10.97 1.59 -25.51
CA ASN A 158 -11.45 1.22 -26.84
C ASN A 158 -12.00 -0.22 -26.88
N ILE A 159 -11.37 -1.16 -26.17
CA ILE A 159 -11.86 -2.54 -26.07
C ILE A 159 -13.17 -2.58 -25.28
N ALA A 160 -13.25 -1.84 -24.16
CA ALA A 160 -14.47 -1.72 -23.37
C ALA A 160 -15.64 -1.21 -24.23
N LEU A 161 -15.41 -0.16 -25.03
CA LEU A 161 -16.41 0.39 -25.94
C LEU A 161 -16.84 -0.62 -27.02
N ASP A 162 -15.92 -1.37 -27.61
CA ASP A 162 -16.26 -2.38 -28.63
C ASP A 162 -17.15 -3.49 -28.04
N LEU A 163 -16.77 -4.04 -26.88
CA LEU A 163 -17.53 -5.08 -26.21
C LEU A 163 -18.94 -4.61 -25.81
N ILE A 164 -19.04 -3.40 -25.25
CA ILE A 164 -20.32 -2.77 -24.89
C ILE A 164 -21.18 -2.53 -26.13
N SER A 165 -20.58 -2.04 -27.23
CA SER A 165 -21.30 -1.78 -28.49
C SER A 165 -21.91 -3.05 -29.08
N ARG A 166 -21.24 -4.20 -28.90
CA ARG A 166 -21.72 -5.51 -29.37
C ARG A 166 -22.84 -6.09 -28.48
N GLY A 167 -23.11 -5.51 -27.32
CA GLY A 167 -24.09 -6.01 -26.37
C GLY A 167 -23.69 -7.33 -25.69
N ASP A 168 -22.40 -7.69 -25.75
CA ASP A 168 -21.89 -8.94 -25.17
C ASP A 168 -21.53 -8.72 -23.69
N SER A 169 -22.56 -8.77 -22.84
CA SER A 169 -22.41 -8.52 -21.40
C SER A 169 -21.47 -9.51 -20.74
N SER A 170 -21.49 -10.77 -21.16
CA SER A 170 -20.61 -11.84 -20.64
C SER A 170 -19.15 -11.54 -20.94
N GLN A 171 -18.80 -11.23 -22.20
CA GLN A 171 -17.41 -10.92 -22.56
C GLN A 171 -16.95 -9.60 -21.93
N SER A 172 -17.84 -8.61 -21.81
CA SER A 172 -17.55 -7.34 -21.14
C SER A 172 -17.21 -7.57 -19.65
N GLN A 173 -17.95 -8.46 -18.98
CA GLN A 173 -17.69 -8.81 -17.58
C GLN A 173 -16.39 -9.60 -17.41
N ILE A 174 -16.13 -10.59 -18.26
CA ILE A 174 -14.86 -11.34 -18.25
C ILE A 174 -13.67 -10.40 -18.44
N TYR A 175 -13.79 -9.42 -19.33
CA TYR A 175 -12.75 -8.42 -19.55
C TYR A 175 -12.56 -7.52 -18.31
N ALA A 176 -13.65 -7.08 -17.67
CA ALA A 176 -13.59 -6.30 -16.43
C ALA A 176 -12.89 -7.06 -15.30
N ASP A 177 -13.27 -8.33 -15.09
CA ASP A 177 -12.68 -9.19 -14.06
C ASP A 177 -11.19 -9.45 -14.33
N THR A 178 -10.83 -9.63 -15.61
CA THR A 178 -9.44 -9.85 -16.03
C THR A 178 -8.60 -8.60 -15.80
N ALA A 179 -9.10 -7.41 -16.20
CA ALA A 179 -8.42 -6.14 -15.96
C ALA A 179 -8.18 -5.93 -14.45
N LYS A 180 -9.20 -6.17 -13.62
CA LYS A 180 -9.09 -6.09 -12.17
C LYS A 180 -8.02 -7.03 -11.62
N LYS A 181 -8.02 -8.31 -12.03
CA LYS A 181 -7.02 -9.29 -11.58
C LYS A 181 -5.60 -8.88 -11.95
N ILE A 182 -5.39 -8.40 -13.18
CA ILE A 182 -4.07 -7.92 -13.62
C ILE A 182 -3.65 -6.70 -12.80
N ASN A 183 -4.56 -5.77 -12.54
CA ASN A 183 -4.24 -4.59 -11.73
C ASN A 183 -3.91 -4.98 -10.28
N ASP A 184 -4.70 -5.86 -9.67
CA ASP A 184 -4.43 -6.35 -8.31
C ASP A 184 -3.07 -7.08 -8.24
N ILE A 185 -2.64 -7.78 -9.30
CA ILE A 185 -1.30 -8.40 -9.39
C ILE A 185 -0.22 -7.31 -9.48
N ASN A 186 -0.37 -6.33 -10.37
CA ASN A 186 0.61 -5.25 -10.57
C ASN A 186 0.79 -4.37 -9.33
N GLU A 187 -0.30 -4.14 -8.58
CA GLU A 187 -0.27 -3.39 -7.32
C GLU A 187 0.12 -4.26 -6.12
N GLY A 188 0.40 -5.55 -6.32
CA GLY A 188 0.76 -6.49 -5.24
C GLY A 188 -0.39 -6.80 -4.28
N LYS A 189 -1.63 -6.42 -4.59
CA LYS A 189 -2.84 -6.66 -3.79
C LYS A 189 -3.33 -8.11 -3.88
N ALA A 190 -3.15 -8.76 -5.04
CA ALA A 190 -3.56 -10.15 -5.28
C ALA A 190 -2.50 -11.18 -4.88
N VAL A 191 -1.23 -10.77 -4.76
CA VAL A 191 -0.13 -11.68 -4.47
C VAL A 191 0.22 -11.63 -2.99
N GLY A 192 -0.71 -12.08 -2.15
CA GLY A 192 -0.29 -12.78 -0.95
C GLY A 192 0.31 -14.11 -1.43
N THR A 193 1.61 -14.18 -1.69
CA THR A 193 2.28 -15.48 -1.91
C THR A 193 2.07 -16.30 -0.65
N SER A 194 1.02 -17.12 -0.62
CA SER A 194 0.81 -18.13 0.42
C SER A 194 1.38 -19.40 -0.18
N PHE A 195 2.56 -19.82 0.31
CA PHE A 195 2.98 -21.19 0.10
C PHE A 195 2.06 -22.09 0.92
N ALA A 196 1.83 -23.31 0.44
CA ALA A 196 1.19 -24.34 1.23
C ALA A 196 2.25 -25.30 1.78
N LEU A 197 1.95 -25.97 2.88
CA LEU A 197 2.72 -27.13 3.33
C LEU A 197 2.11 -28.39 2.70
N ASP A 198 2.92 -29.26 2.10
CA ASP A 198 2.45 -30.57 1.65
C ASP A 198 2.15 -31.51 2.84
N ARG A 199 1.73 -32.75 2.56
CA ARG A 199 1.43 -33.76 3.60
C ARG A 199 2.63 -34.12 4.47
N GLU A 200 3.85 -33.75 4.08
CA GLU A 200 5.09 -33.97 4.82
C GLU A 200 5.59 -32.69 5.53
N GLY A 201 4.85 -31.58 5.45
CA GLY A 201 5.23 -30.31 6.06
C GLY A 201 6.25 -29.51 5.26
N LYS A 202 6.46 -29.80 3.97
CA LYS A 202 7.38 -29.03 3.09
C LYS A 202 6.65 -27.94 2.33
N ILE A 203 7.34 -26.82 2.14
CA ILE A 203 6.87 -25.70 1.32
C ILE A 203 6.68 -26.17 -0.12
N THR A 204 5.44 -26.07 -0.63
CA THR A 204 5.09 -26.44 -2.01
C THR A 204 4.39 -25.29 -2.74
N LEU A 205 4.64 -25.21 -4.06
CA LEU A 205 3.92 -24.35 -5.00
C LEU A 205 2.72 -25.08 -5.64
N ASN A 206 2.55 -26.38 -5.37
CA ASN A 206 1.48 -27.18 -5.94
C ASN A 206 0.22 -27.11 -5.06
N GLU A 207 -0.71 -26.24 -5.47
CA GLU A 207 -1.95 -25.91 -4.76
C GLU A 207 -2.92 -27.09 -4.58
N ARG A 208 -2.74 -28.22 -5.29
CA ARG A 208 -3.64 -29.39 -5.21
C ARG A 208 -3.19 -30.46 -4.21
N GLU A 209 -1.98 -30.34 -3.67
CA GLU A 209 -1.37 -31.36 -2.79
C GLU A 209 -1.60 -31.09 -1.30
N SER A 210 -2.04 -29.88 -0.94
CA SER A 210 -2.20 -29.46 0.47
C SER A 210 -3.68 -29.45 0.89
N SER A 211 -4.01 -30.27 1.89
CA SER A 211 -5.34 -30.34 2.50
C SER A 211 -5.39 -29.68 3.89
N GLY A 212 -4.48 -28.75 4.18
CA GLY A 212 -4.32 -28.11 5.50
C GLY A 212 -4.60 -26.61 5.51
N ASP A 213 -4.75 -26.07 6.73
CA ASP A 213 -4.89 -24.63 6.96
C ASP A 213 -3.68 -23.87 6.42
N ARG A 214 -3.96 -22.76 5.72
CA ARG A 214 -2.93 -21.96 5.05
C ARG A 214 -2.29 -21.01 6.06
N GLU A 215 -0.97 -21.07 6.20
CA GLU A 215 -0.21 -20.01 6.87
C GLU A 215 0.43 -19.06 5.85
N SER A 216 0.43 -17.76 6.15
CA SER A 216 1.09 -16.77 5.31
C SER A 216 2.61 -16.79 5.52
N VAL A 217 3.40 -16.43 4.49
CA VAL A 217 4.87 -16.23 4.63
C VAL A 217 5.19 -15.33 5.81
N LYS A 218 4.39 -14.29 6.02
CA LYS A 218 4.57 -13.32 7.10
C LYS A 218 4.48 -14.00 8.48
N ASN A 219 3.52 -14.90 8.68
CA ASN A 219 3.34 -15.58 9.97
C ASN A 219 4.47 -16.60 10.21
N VAL A 220 4.85 -17.36 9.19
CA VAL A 220 5.95 -18.33 9.31
C VAL A 220 7.28 -17.63 9.58
N VAL A 221 7.57 -16.54 8.87
CA VAL A 221 8.79 -15.76 9.12
C VAL A 221 8.74 -15.10 10.50
N ALA A 222 7.59 -14.62 10.95
CA ALA A 222 7.44 -14.08 12.30
C ALA A 222 7.71 -15.16 13.37
N GLY A 223 7.15 -16.36 13.21
CA GLY A 223 7.42 -17.49 14.11
C GLY A 223 8.90 -17.88 14.11
N LEU A 224 9.56 -17.95 12.94
CA LEU A 224 10.99 -18.21 12.85
C LEU A 224 11.83 -17.12 13.55
N VAL A 225 11.45 -15.85 13.43
CA VAL A 225 12.12 -14.76 14.15
C VAL A 225 11.92 -14.91 15.66
N ASP A 226 10.72 -15.24 16.11
CA ASP A 226 10.42 -15.48 17.53
C ASP A 226 11.21 -16.67 18.11
N ASP A 227 11.43 -17.72 17.33
CA ASP A 227 12.21 -18.91 17.69
C ASP A 227 13.74 -18.67 17.64
N THR A 228 14.20 -17.73 16.80
CA THR A 228 15.63 -17.45 16.59
C THR A 228 16.13 -16.19 17.29
N THR A 229 15.29 -15.56 18.09
CA THR A 229 15.62 -14.39 18.90
C THR A 229 15.23 -14.58 20.37
N VAL A 230 15.91 -13.83 21.24
CA VAL A 230 15.63 -13.73 22.67
C VAL A 230 15.44 -12.27 23.04
N SER A 231 14.51 -11.99 23.95
CA SER A 231 14.28 -10.64 24.43
C SER A 231 15.38 -10.18 25.37
N VAL A 232 15.65 -8.88 25.37
CA VAL A 232 16.61 -8.22 26.25
C VAL A 232 15.87 -7.21 27.12
N ALA A 233 16.06 -7.31 28.44
CA ALA A 233 15.52 -6.36 29.42
C ALA A 233 16.31 -5.05 29.42
N GLU A 234 15.81 -4.02 30.11
CA GLU A 234 16.46 -2.70 30.18
C GLU A 234 17.85 -2.76 30.82
N ASP A 235 18.09 -3.71 31.72
CA ASP A 235 19.38 -3.94 32.36
C ASP A 235 20.37 -4.75 31.50
N GLY A 236 19.96 -5.13 30.29
CA GLY A 236 20.78 -5.91 29.35
C GLY A 236 20.73 -7.43 29.55
N SER A 237 19.97 -7.93 30.54
CA SER A 237 19.78 -9.37 30.75
C SER A 237 18.86 -10.00 29.71
N LEU A 238 19.05 -11.30 29.45
CA LEU A 238 18.17 -12.07 28.57
C LEU A 238 16.89 -12.47 29.32
N THR A 239 15.74 -12.31 28.69
CA THR A 239 14.43 -12.60 29.29
C THR A 239 13.50 -13.35 28.34
N MET A 240 12.53 -14.09 28.92
CA MET A 240 11.43 -14.71 28.19
C MET A 240 10.24 -13.75 28.00
N ASP A 241 10.28 -12.56 28.62
CA ASP A 241 9.26 -11.55 28.45
C ASP A 241 9.26 -11.00 27.01
N ARG A 242 8.16 -11.20 26.30
CA ARG A 242 7.98 -10.77 24.90
C ARG A 242 7.34 -9.37 24.78
N SER A 243 7.14 -8.66 25.90
CA SER A 243 6.61 -7.29 25.89
C SER A 243 7.62 -6.24 25.46
N THR A 244 8.92 -6.57 25.52
CA THR A 244 10.03 -5.70 25.07
C THR A 244 10.21 -5.81 23.54
N SER A 245 10.53 -4.68 22.91
CA SER A 245 10.88 -4.61 21.48
C SER A 245 12.37 -4.86 21.23
N ASN A 246 13.18 -4.93 22.28
CA ASN A 246 14.61 -5.13 22.18
C ASN A 246 14.93 -6.63 22.19
N THR A 247 15.45 -7.15 21.08
CA THR A 247 15.79 -8.57 20.94
C THR A 247 17.21 -8.75 20.42
N LYS A 248 17.82 -9.89 20.75
CA LYS A 248 19.07 -10.36 20.17
C LYS A 248 18.84 -11.68 19.45
N ARG A 249 19.62 -11.95 18.40
CA ARG A 249 19.65 -13.29 17.82
C ARG A 249 20.22 -14.27 18.82
N VAL A 250 19.70 -15.49 18.85
CA VAL A 250 20.17 -16.54 19.78
C VAL A 250 21.69 -16.75 19.68
N ASN A 251 22.26 -16.73 18.47
CA ASN A 251 23.70 -16.88 18.29
C ASN A 251 24.52 -15.76 18.93
N GLU A 252 24.05 -14.51 18.88
CA GLU A 252 24.71 -13.37 19.52
C GLU A 252 24.61 -13.51 21.05
N ALA A 253 23.41 -13.83 21.54
CA ALA A 253 23.16 -14.05 22.96
C ALA A 253 24.00 -15.20 23.56
N LEU A 254 24.23 -16.29 22.80
CA LEU A 254 25.07 -17.41 23.21
C LEU A 254 26.55 -17.01 23.30
N VAL A 255 27.04 -16.20 22.36
CA VAL A 255 28.43 -15.70 22.38
C VAL A 255 28.64 -14.78 23.58
N ASP A 256 27.70 -13.88 23.86
CA ASP A 256 27.74 -13.00 25.03
C ASP A 256 27.73 -13.82 26.35
N LEU A 257 26.91 -14.87 26.40
CA LEU A 257 26.84 -15.77 27.56
C LEU A 257 28.14 -16.54 27.76
N ASP A 258 28.72 -17.13 26.70
CA ASP A 258 30.01 -17.83 26.77
C ASP A 258 31.13 -16.92 27.28
N LYS A 259 31.18 -15.69 26.75
CA LYS A 259 32.15 -14.68 27.20
C LYS A 259 31.95 -14.34 28.68
N SER A 260 30.72 -14.02 29.08
CA SER A 260 30.36 -13.70 30.48
C SER A 260 30.71 -14.84 31.45
N VAL A 261 30.43 -16.09 31.07
CA VAL A 261 30.77 -17.27 31.87
C VAL A 261 32.29 -17.43 31.98
N LYS A 262 33.03 -17.36 30.88
CA LYS A 262 34.51 -17.48 30.91
C LYS A 262 35.17 -16.40 31.74
N ASP A 263 34.74 -15.15 31.58
CA ASP A 263 35.26 -13.99 32.31
C ASP A 263 35.05 -14.13 33.84
N ARG A 264 34.03 -14.89 34.27
CA ARG A 264 33.67 -15.06 35.70
C ARG A 264 34.09 -16.39 36.32
N THR A 265 34.34 -17.42 35.53
CA THR A 265 34.55 -18.80 36.03
C THR A 265 35.96 -19.32 35.80
N THR A 266 36.84 -18.51 35.21
CA THR A 266 38.24 -18.88 34.98
C THR A 266 39.21 -17.85 35.55
N VAL A 267 40.39 -18.32 35.95
CA VAL A 267 41.53 -17.49 36.40
C VAL A 267 42.80 -17.93 35.71
N GLY A 268 43.74 -17.00 35.52
CA GLY A 268 45.08 -17.31 35.04
C GLY A 268 45.92 -17.95 36.15
N MET A 269 46.83 -18.85 35.77
CA MET A 269 47.79 -19.46 36.69
C MET A 269 49.19 -19.41 36.10
N ASN A 270 50.11 -18.76 36.82
CA ASN A 270 51.52 -18.71 36.46
C ASN A 270 52.23 -20.03 36.80
N SER A 271 53.44 -20.21 36.26
CA SER A 271 54.26 -21.41 36.53
C SER A 271 54.67 -21.56 38.00
N ASP A 272 54.69 -20.46 38.76
CA ASP A 272 54.97 -20.45 40.20
C ASP A 272 53.72 -20.72 41.08
N GLY A 273 52.56 -20.95 40.46
CA GLY A 273 51.29 -21.19 41.15
C GLY A 273 50.57 -19.94 41.65
N SER A 274 51.05 -18.73 41.32
CA SER A 274 50.31 -17.49 41.56
C SER A 274 49.11 -17.36 40.60
N LEU A 275 48.01 -16.77 41.09
CA LEU A 275 46.78 -16.56 40.32
C LEU A 275 46.75 -15.14 39.73
N THR A 276 46.29 -15.02 38.49
CA THR A 276 46.14 -13.76 37.75
C THR A 276 44.78 -13.69 37.05
N THR A 277 44.50 -12.59 36.35
CA THR A 277 43.37 -12.51 35.42
C THR A 277 43.52 -13.58 34.33
N ALA A 278 42.41 -14.18 33.91
CA ALA A 278 42.43 -15.18 32.83
C ALA A 278 42.83 -14.58 31.47
N GLU A 279 42.56 -13.29 31.28
CA GLU A 279 42.88 -12.58 30.04
C GLU A 279 44.40 -12.56 29.80
N GLY A 280 44.81 -13.13 28.66
CA GLY A 280 46.22 -13.20 28.24
C GLY A 280 47.08 -14.22 29.00
N ALA A 281 46.51 -15.03 29.89
CA ALA A 281 47.27 -16.02 30.65
C ALA A 281 47.63 -17.25 29.77
N ALA A 282 48.86 -17.75 29.93
CA ALA A 282 49.32 -18.95 29.21
C ALA A 282 48.63 -20.23 29.68
N LYS A 283 48.15 -20.26 30.93
CA LYS A 283 47.36 -21.34 31.51
C LYS A 283 46.18 -20.73 32.26
N THR A 284 44.99 -21.25 32.02
CA THR A 284 43.78 -20.93 32.78
C THR A 284 43.29 -22.16 33.54
N VAL A 285 42.67 -21.94 34.70
CA VAL A 285 42.01 -22.98 35.50
C VAL A 285 40.63 -22.49 35.92
N ALA A 286 39.75 -23.41 36.29
CA ALA A 286 38.46 -23.05 36.85
C ALA A 286 38.64 -22.33 38.20
N VAL A 287 37.80 -21.34 38.49
CA VAL A 287 37.80 -20.64 39.79
C VAL A 287 37.63 -21.63 40.96
N SER A 288 36.83 -22.68 40.79
CA SER A 288 36.64 -23.73 41.80
C SER A 288 37.95 -24.46 42.14
N GLU A 289 38.76 -24.78 41.13
CA GLU A 289 40.08 -25.40 41.33
C GLU A 289 41.07 -24.41 41.98
N GLY A 290 41.06 -23.15 41.54
CA GLY A 290 41.84 -22.08 42.17
C GLY A 290 41.49 -21.89 43.65
N LEU A 291 40.20 -21.95 43.99
CA LEU A 291 39.71 -21.84 45.37
C LEU A 291 40.16 -23.01 46.25
N VAL A 292 40.12 -24.24 45.73
CA VAL A 292 40.63 -25.43 46.45
C VAL A 292 42.13 -25.29 46.75
N SER A 293 42.92 -24.86 45.78
CA SER A 293 44.36 -24.62 45.96
C SER A 293 44.64 -23.53 46.99
N LEU A 294 43.87 -22.43 46.96
CA LEU A 294 43.99 -21.35 47.92
C LEU A 294 43.61 -21.81 49.34
N SER A 295 42.53 -22.59 49.49
CA SER A 295 42.12 -23.14 50.78
C SER A 295 43.24 -23.97 51.42
N GLY A 296 43.85 -24.89 50.68
CA GLY A 296 44.95 -25.71 51.22
C GLY A 296 46.22 -24.91 51.53
N ARG A 297 46.41 -23.72 50.95
CA ARG A 297 47.46 -22.78 51.37
C ARG A 297 47.09 -22.07 52.68
N THR A 298 45.84 -21.65 52.81
CA THR A 298 45.30 -21.05 54.04
C THR A 298 45.40 -22.03 55.21
N ASP A 299 45.03 -23.30 55.03
CA ASP A 299 45.14 -24.34 56.08
C ASP A 299 46.58 -24.49 56.60
N ARG A 300 47.57 -24.45 55.68
CA ARG A 300 48.99 -24.51 56.05
C ARG A 300 49.45 -23.27 56.80
N ILE A 301 48.97 -22.10 56.41
CA ILE A 301 49.26 -20.84 57.11
C ILE A 301 48.65 -20.86 58.51
N ASP A 302 47.39 -21.30 58.64
CA ASP A 302 46.68 -21.37 59.91
C ASP A 302 47.41 -22.30 60.90
N ALA A 303 47.80 -23.49 60.45
CA ALA A 303 48.61 -24.42 61.23
C ALA A 303 49.97 -23.80 61.66
N ALA A 304 50.63 -23.07 60.76
CA ALA A 304 51.92 -22.43 61.06
C ALA A 304 51.78 -21.26 62.05
N VAL A 305 50.73 -20.45 61.92
CA VAL A 305 50.42 -19.34 62.83
C VAL A 305 50.14 -19.88 64.23
N GLY A 306 49.31 -20.93 64.37
CA GLY A 306 49.08 -21.57 65.66
C GLY A 306 50.35 -22.12 66.31
N ALA A 307 51.26 -22.70 65.51
CA ALA A 307 52.54 -23.17 66.01
C ALA A 307 53.46 -22.02 66.48
N ILE A 308 53.46 -20.89 65.78
CA ILE A 308 54.22 -19.68 66.16
C ILE A 308 53.65 -19.07 67.44
N ASP A 309 52.34 -18.91 67.54
CA ASP A 309 51.67 -18.37 68.73
C ASP A 309 52.02 -19.18 69.99
N GLY A 310 51.97 -20.52 69.89
CA GLY A 310 52.39 -21.40 70.98
C GLY A 310 53.86 -21.22 71.38
N ARG A 311 54.76 -20.93 70.42
CA ARG A 311 56.18 -20.64 70.72
C ARG A 311 56.36 -19.28 71.39
N VAL A 312 55.67 -18.25 70.89
CA VAL A 312 55.74 -16.88 71.44
C VAL A 312 55.20 -16.85 72.87
N THR A 313 54.08 -17.53 73.14
CA THR A 313 53.51 -17.64 74.48
C THR A 313 54.50 -18.26 75.47
N ARG A 314 55.14 -19.38 75.11
CA ARG A 314 56.15 -20.01 75.97
C ARG A 314 57.36 -19.10 76.22
N ASN A 315 57.82 -18.39 75.20
CA ASN A 315 58.94 -17.45 75.33
C ASN A 315 58.60 -16.25 76.22
N THR A 316 57.34 -15.83 76.27
CA THR A 316 56.90 -14.68 77.09
C THR A 316 56.70 -15.06 78.56
N GLN A 317 56.43 -16.34 78.84
CA GLN A 317 56.25 -16.88 80.20
C GLN A 317 57.56 -17.34 80.86
N SER A 318 58.66 -17.37 80.11
CA SER A 318 60.01 -17.76 80.58
C SER A 318 60.82 -16.53 80.96
#